data_AF-A0A5M7BE18-F1
#
_entry.id   AF-A0A5M7BE18-F1
#
_cell.length_a   1.000
_cell.length_b   1.000
_cell.length_c   1.000
_cell.angle_alpha   90.00
_cell.angle_beta   90.00
_cell.angle_gamma   90.00
#
_symmetry.space_group_name_H-M   'P 1'
#
loop_
_entity.id
_entity.type
_entity.pdbx_description
1 polymer ?
#
loop_
_entity_poly.entity_id
_entity_poly.type
_entity_poly.pdbx_seq_one_letter_code
_entity_poly.pdbx_strand_id
1 'polypeptide(L)' 'MRQEKNRKHIDHDEDPPTPTPRGANRRHELDGAAESLLEEIDDVLEDNADEFVRSYIQKGGQ' A
#
# COMPACT_ATOMS: atom_id res chain seq x y z
N MET A 1 -11.93 -10.31 -54.03
CA MET A 1 -12.36 -11.38 -53.11
C MET A 1 -11.10 -12.13 -52.68
N ARG A 2 -10.49 -11.96 -51.52
CA ARG A 2 -11.04 -11.73 -50.19
C ARG A 2 -10.02 -10.91 -49.37
N GLN A 3 -10.42 -9.68 -49.09
CA GLN A 3 -10.14 -9.05 -47.80
C GLN A 3 -10.79 -9.91 -46.71
N GLU A 4 -10.33 -9.80 -45.47
CA GLU A 4 -10.68 -10.64 -44.30
C GLU A 4 -9.97 -11.98 -44.24
N LYS A 5 -8.80 -11.98 -43.59
CA LYS A 5 -8.42 -12.93 -42.54
C LYS A 5 -6.98 -12.64 -42.16
N ASN A 6 -6.79 -11.64 -41.31
CA ASN A 6 -5.82 -11.68 -40.21
C ASN A 6 -5.92 -10.38 -39.39
N ARG A 7 -7.13 -10.08 -38.92
CA ARG A 7 -7.34 -9.35 -37.65
C ARG A 7 -7.32 -10.36 -36.49
N LYS A 8 -6.44 -11.36 -36.53
CA LYS A 8 -6.37 -12.36 -35.46
C LYS A 8 -5.47 -11.82 -34.35
N HIS A 9 -6.18 -11.31 -33.35
CA HIS A 9 -5.85 -11.45 -31.94
C HIS A 9 -4.57 -10.77 -31.47
N ILE A 10 -4.73 -9.53 -31.02
CA ILE A 10 -4.08 -9.10 -29.78
C ILE A 10 -4.75 -9.93 -28.68
N ASP A 11 -4.23 -11.13 -28.42
CA ASP A 11 -4.47 -11.83 -27.15
C ASP A 11 -3.52 -11.17 -26.14
N HIS A 12 -4.02 -10.15 -25.46
CA HIS A 12 -3.40 -9.59 -24.27
C HIS A 12 -4.25 -9.97 -23.05
N ASP A 13 -4.63 -11.25 -22.99
CA ASP A 13 -5.11 -11.91 -21.78
C ASP A 13 -3.92 -12.69 -21.20
N GLU A 14 -2.89 -11.96 -20.79
CA GLU A 14 -1.86 -12.53 -19.92
C GLU A 14 -2.41 -12.40 -18.50
N ASP A 15 -2.97 -13.49 -17.97
CA ASP A 15 -3.32 -13.59 -16.55
C ASP A 15 -2.13 -13.10 -15.71
N PRO A 16 -2.37 -12.29 -14.66
CA PRO A 16 -1.28 -11.80 -13.83
C PRO A 16 -0.45 -12.99 -13.32
N PRO A 17 0.89 -12.90 -13.34
CA PRO A 17 1.74 -14.01 -12.98
C PRO A 17 1.39 -14.50 -11.58
N THR A 18 1.10 -15.80 -11.47
CA THR A 18 0.80 -16.42 -10.18
C THR A 18 1.97 -16.24 -9.23
N PRO A 19 1.74 -15.79 -7.99
CA PRO A 19 2.83 -15.55 -7.05
C PRO A 19 3.56 -16.85 -6.76
N THR A 20 4.88 -16.85 -6.99
CA THR A 20 5.72 -17.97 -6.60
C THR A 20 5.75 -18.10 -5.07
N PRO A 21 5.99 -19.30 -4.51
CA PRO A 21 6.06 -19.49 -3.05
C PRO A 21 7.06 -18.54 -2.36
N ARG A 22 8.19 -18.25 -3.03
CA ARG A 22 9.18 -17.27 -2.55
C ARG A 22 8.62 -15.84 -2.56
N GLY A 23 7.87 -15.47 -3.59
CA GLY A 23 7.20 -14.18 -3.68
C GLY A 23 6.08 -14.02 -2.65
N ALA A 24 5.37 -15.09 -2.31
CA ALA A 24 4.35 -15.10 -1.26
C ALA A 24 4.96 -14.90 0.13
N ASN A 25 6.05 -15.61 0.45
CA ASN A 25 6.76 -15.45 1.73
C ASN A 25 7.29 -14.02 1.92
N ARG A 26 7.92 -13.45 0.88
CA ARG A 26 8.41 -12.06 0.95
C ARG A 26 7.28 -11.05 1.13
N ARG A 27 6.10 -11.27 0.53
CA ARG A 27 4.94 -10.39 0.77
C ARG A 27 4.48 -10.48 2.22
N HIS A 28 4.35 -11.69 2.77
CA HIS A 28 3.93 -11.87 4.16
C HIS A 28 4.89 -11.23 5.16
N GLU A 29 6.20 -11.30 4.90
CA GLU A 29 7.22 -10.58 5.71
C GLU A 29 7.05 -9.06 5.63
N LEU A 30 6.77 -8.52 4.43
CA LEU A 30 6.56 -7.09 4.22
C LEU A 30 5.24 -6.61 4.84
N ASP A 31 4.19 -7.42 4.77
CA ASP A 31 2.88 -7.10 5.34
C ASP A 31 2.98 -6.99 6.87
N GLY A 32 3.63 -7.96 7.53
CA GLY A 32 3.86 -7.89 8.98
C GLY A 32 4.76 -6.72 9.40
N ALA A 33 5.79 -6.39 8.60
CA ALA A 33 6.60 -5.21 8.84
C ALA A 33 5.82 -3.90 8.66
N ALA A 34 4.89 -3.86 7.69
CA ALA A 34 4.02 -2.72 7.48
C ALA A 34 3.03 -2.55 8.64
N GLU A 35 2.42 -3.63 9.14
CA GLU A 35 1.53 -3.60 10.30
C GLU A 35 2.26 -3.08 11.55
N SER A 36 3.46 -3.60 11.83
CA SER A 36 4.29 -3.13 12.95
C SER A 36 4.68 -1.65 12.82
N LEU A 37 4.98 -1.18 11.61
CA LEU A 37 5.29 0.23 11.37
C LEU A 37 4.05 1.11 11.56
N LEU A 38 2.85 0.64 11.18
CA LEU A 38 1.62 1.40 11.40
C LEU A 38 1.32 1.56 12.89
N GLU A 39 1.55 0.53 13.70
CA GLU A 39 1.43 0.62 15.17
C GLU A 39 2.42 1.64 15.74
N GLU A 40 3.69 1.63 15.31
CA GLU A 40 4.68 2.64 15.71
C GLU A 40 4.28 4.07 15.30
N ILE A 41 3.70 4.24 14.11
CA ILE A 41 3.21 5.54 13.65
C ILE A 41 2.08 6.02 14.55
N ASP A 42 1.14 5.15 14.93
CA ASP A 42 0.02 5.52 15.79
C ASP A 42 0.51 5.98 17.18
N ASP A 43 1.47 5.26 17.78
CA ASP A 43 2.09 5.64 19.06
C ASP A 43 2.74 7.03 18.98
N VAL A 44 3.54 7.29 17.94
CA VAL A 44 4.22 8.58 17.74
C VAL A 44 3.20 9.71 17.49
N LEU A 45 2.11 9.42 16.79
CA LEU A 45 1.05 10.39 16.52
C LEU A 45 0.26 10.72 17.79
N GLU A 46 0.03 9.76 18.68
CA GLU A 46 -0.63 10.00 19.97
C GLU A 46 0.22 10.93 20.86
N ASP A 47 1.50 10.61 21.02
CA ASP A 47 2.46 11.43 21.78
C ASP A 47 2.58 12.85 21.18
N ASN A 48 2.71 12.94 19.85
CA ASN A 48 2.80 14.23 19.16
C ASN A 48 1.52 15.05 19.27
N ALA A 49 0.35 14.41 19.17
CA ALA A 49 -0.93 15.08 19.28
C ALA A 49 -1.16 15.65 20.69
N ASP A 50 -0.78 14.93 21.74
CA ASP A 50 -0.91 15.42 23.11
C ASP A 50 -0.02 16.64 23.36
N GLU A 51 1.23 16.62 22.87
CA GLU A 51 2.10 17.80 22.90
C GLU A 51 1.51 18.97 22.11
N PHE A 52 1.01 18.71 20.91
CA PHE A 52 0.41 19.72 20.05
C PHE A 52 -0.77 20.43 20.73
N VAL A 53 -1.69 19.67 21.33
CA VAL A 53 -2.86 20.19 22.04
C VAL A 53 -2.44 21.02 23.25
N ARG A 54 -1.50 20.52 24.06
CA ARG A 54 -0.98 21.26 25.22
C ARG A 54 -0.35 22.59 24.82
N SER A 55 0.50 22.58 23.79
CA SER A 55 1.11 23.79 23.24
C SER A 55 0.06 24.75 22.68
N TYR A 56 -0.97 24.23 21.99
CA TYR A 56 -2.04 25.05 21.42
C TYR A 56 -2.84 25.78 22.51
N ILE A 57 -3.25 25.07 23.58
CA ILE A 57 -3.95 25.66 24.73
C ILE A 57 -3.07 26.68 25.45
N GLN A 58 -1.79 26.36 25.69
CA GLN A 58 -0.87 27.27 26.37
C GLN A 58 -0.61 28.56 25.59
N LYS A 59 -0.59 28.49 24.26
CA LYS A 59 -0.46 29.67 23.38
C LYS A 59 -1.74 30.50 23.29
N GLY A 60 -2.81 30.11 24.00
CA GLY A 60 -4.07 30.81 24.07
C GLY A 60 -5.10 30.38 23.04
N GLY A 61 -4.87 29.27 22.32
CA GLY A 61 -5.63 28.95 21.11
C GLY A 61 -5.49 30.07 20.07
N GLN A 62 -6.08 29.91 18.90
CA GLN A 62 -6.48 31.11 18.14
C GLN A 62 -7.85 31.56 18.59
#